data_AF-A0A0K1PKE2-F1
#
_entry.id   AF-A0A0K1PKE2-F1
#
_cell.length_a   1.000
_cell.length_b   1.000
_cell.length_c   1.000
_cell.angle_alpha   90.00
_cell.angle_beta   90.00
_cell.angle_gamma   90.00
#
_symmetry.space_group_name_H-M   'P 1'
#
loop_
_entity.id
_entity.type
_entity.pdbx_description
1 polymer ?
#
loop_
_entity_poly.entity_id
_entity_poly.type
_entity_poly.pdbx_seq_one_letter_code
_entity_poly.pdbx_strand_id
1 'polypeptide(L)'
;MSTEEDLKKAEEPTADEDADEAASSSGSEAPSALARSSGQDDAEAEAEAAAAHDHDEEGAMALQLGYQRFVYAAYMAGAMLVAFLVAKIGHVSWYRLGQWKPEFGEPKDEIVYTVAAVVGVLVALYYWRKPSARQYANEVAEELSKVTWPSRKEVWNSTTVVILTTLFATVFFALMDQFWKYVTDKIYSF
;
A
#
# COMPACT_ATOMS: atom_id res chain seq x y z
N MET A 1 1.53 6.82 -36.72
CA MET A 1 1.77 7.63 -37.93
C MET A 1 0.76 8.76 -37.90
N SER A 2 1.27 9.99 -37.76
CA SER A 2 0.65 11.33 -37.94
C SER A 2 -0.66 11.66 -37.20
N THR A 3 -0.87 12.79 -36.51
CA THR A 3 -0.06 13.79 -35.77
C THR A 3 -1.13 14.69 -35.10
N GLU A 4 -0.99 15.00 -33.82
CA GLU A 4 -1.96 15.78 -33.01
C GLU A 4 -1.96 17.30 -33.30
N GLU A 5 -1.18 17.75 -34.29
CA GLU A 5 -0.91 19.18 -34.51
C GLU A 5 -1.88 19.88 -35.49
N ASP A 6 -2.68 19.14 -36.26
CA ASP A 6 -3.53 19.73 -37.31
C ASP A 6 -4.97 20.06 -36.87
N LEU A 7 -5.47 19.48 -35.76
CA LEU A 7 -6.89 19.63 -35.39
C LEU A 7 -7.19 20.72 -34.35
N LYS A 8 -6.19 21.24 -33.63
CA LYS A 8 -6.43 22.26 -32.58
C LYS A 8 -6.31 23.71 -33.10
N LYS A 9 -6.16 23.88 -34.42
CA LYS A 9 -6.02 25.19 -35.10
C LYS A 9 -7.36 25.88 -35.40
N ALA A 10 -8.49 25.30 -34.99
CA ALA A 10 -9.80 25.93 -34.94
C ALA A 10 -10.29 25.68 -33.51
N GLU A 11 -10.41 26.64 -32.60
CA GLU A 11 -11.28 27.83 -32.61
C GLU A 11 -10.89 28.70 -31.40
N GLU A 12 -9.85 29.53 -31.51
CA GLU A 12 -9.74 30.73 -30.65
C GLU A 12 -10.14 31.96 -31.48
N PRO A 13 -11.10 32.77 -31.02
CA PRO A 13 -11.50 33.98 -31.73
C PRO A 13 -10.63 35.15 -31.26
N THR A 14 -9.88 35.74 -32.19
CA THR A 14 -9.28 37.08 -32.05
C THR A 14 -9.88 37.93 -33.17
N ALA A 15 -10.70 38.90 -32.78
CA ALA A 15 -10.43 40.34 -32.96
C ALA A 15 -10.48 40.80 -34.43
N ASP A 16 -11.48 41.60 -34.80
CA ASP A 16 -11.23 43.03 -35.04
C ASP A 16 -12.46 43.79 -35.60
N GLU A 17 -12.52 45.05 -35.16
CA GLU A 17 -12.87 46.27 -35.90
C GLU A 17 -14.31 46.80 -36.01
N ASP A 18 -14.33 48.11 -35.76
CA ASP A 18 -15.39 49.08 -35.65
C ASP A 18 -16.08 49.43 -36.97
N ALA A 19 -17.32 49.93 -36.88
CA ALA A 19 -17.69 51.31 -37.24
C ALA A 19 -19.12 51.44 -37.81
N ASP A 20 -19.83 52.36 -37.15
CA ASP A 20 -20.76 53.35 -37.68
C ASP A 20 -22.24 53.08 -38.05
N GLU A 21 -23.02 53.98 -37.45
CA GLU A 21 -24.25 54.64 -37.92
C GLU A 21 -25.63 53.95 -37.87
N ALA A 22 -26.39 54.42 -36.87
CA ALA A 22 -27.63 55.20 -37.01
C ALA A 22 -28.96 54.55 -36.60
N ALA A 23 -29.48 55.14 -35.50
CA ALA A 23 -30.89 55.50 -35.24
C ALA A 23 -31.91 54.39 -34.88
N SER A 24 -32.26 54.27 -33.59
CA SER A 24 -33.42 54.98 -32.99
C SER A 24 -34.01 54.22 -31.79
N SER A 25 -34.38 55.01 -30.76
CA SER A 25 -35.49 54.80 -29.82
C SER A 25 -35.30 53.97 -28.53
N SER A 26 -35.22 54.74 -27.43
CA SER A 26 -35.97 54.56 -26.17
C SER A 26 -35.38 53.69 -25.03
N GLY A 27 -34.81 54.37 -24.03
CA GLY A 27 -35.34 54.36 -22.65
C GLY A 27 -34.85 53.31 -21.64
N SER A 28 -34.36 53.84 -20.51
CA SER A 28 -34.37 53.28 -19.14
C SER A 28 -33.30 52.28 -18.68
N GLU A 29 -32.42 52.81 -17.81
CA GLU A 29 -32.00 52.28 -16.51
C GLU A 29 -31.23 50.93 -16.39
N ALA A 30 -29.93 51.07 -16.05
CA ALA A 30 -29.07 50.24 -15.20
C ALA A 30 -29.02 48.69 -15.37
N PRO A 31 -27.85 48.17 -15.80
CA PRO A 31 -27.42 46.82 -15.42
C PRO A 31 -25.91 46.78 -15.09
N SER A 32 -25.50 47.20 -13.89
CA SER A 32 -24.08 47.09 -13.46
C SER A 32 -23.89 46.31 -12.16
N ALA A 33 -24.97 45.96 -11.46
CA ALA A 33 -24.90 45.19 -10.22
C ALA A 33 -24.98 43.67 -10.43
N LEU A 34 -25.74 43.18 -11.43
CA LEU A 34 -25.94 41.74 -11.65
C LEU A 34 -24.75 41.04 -12.31
N ALA A 35 -23.99 41.73 -13.15
CA ALA A 35 -22.84 41.14 -13.86
C ALA A 35 -21.61 40.95 -12.94
N ARG A 36 -21.55 41.64 -11.79
CA ARG A 36 -20.48 41.48 -10.80
C ARG A 36 -20.74 40.34 -9.82
N SER A 37 -21.98 39.93 -9.59
CA SER A 37 -22.26 38.79 -8.69
C SER A 37 -21.97 37.47 -9.38
N SER A 38 -22.38 37.28 -10.64
CA SER A 38 -22.15 36.02 -11.37
C SER A 38 -20.66 35.71 -11.56
N GLY A 39 -19.85 36.70 -11.97
CA GLY A 39 -18.41 36.50 -12.14
C GLY A 39 -17.63 36.36 -10.82
N GLN A 40 -18.23 36.74 -9.69
CA GLN A 40 -17.64 36.56 -8.36
C GLN A 40 -17.98 35.17 -7.80
N ASP A 41 -19.22 34.70 -8.03
CA ASP A 41 -19.65 33.34 -7.70
C ASP A 41 -18.91 32.29 -8.55
N ASP A 42 -18.68 32.56 -9.84
CA ASP A 42 -17.92 31.68 -10.73
C ASP A 42 -16.42 31.64 -10.33
N ALA A 43 -15.83 32.78 -9.94
CA ALA A 43 -14.45 32.85 -9.49
C ALA A 43 -14.22 32.24 -8.10
N GLU A 44 -15.19 32.36 -7.18
CA GLU A 44 -15.16 31.66 -5.88
C GLU A 44 -15.31 30.14 -6.08
N ALA A 45 -16.17 29.70 -7.01
CA ALA A 45 -16.32 28.29 -7.35
C ALA A 45 -15.07 27.70 -8.03
N GLU A 46 -14.42 28.44 -8.93
CA GLU A 46 -13.14 28.04 -9.53
C GLU A 46 -11.99 28.04 -8.52
N ALA A 47 -11.95 29.00 -7.59
CA ALA A 47 -10.95 29.05 -6.53
C ALA A 47 -11.15 27.95 -5.48
N GLU A 48 -12.40 27.63 -5.11
CA GLU A 48 -12.72 26.47 -4.25
C GLU A 48 -12.43 25.15 -4.97
N ALA A 49 -12.71 25.04 -6.27
CA ALA A 49 -12.37 23.85 -7.06
C ALA A 49 -10.85 23.67 -7.21
N ALA A 50 -10.09 24.75 -7.41
CA ALA A 50 -8.63 24.73 -7.44
C ALA A 50 -8.03 24.40 -6.06
N ALA A 51 -8.56 24.98 -4.99
CA ALA A 51 -8.12 24.68 -3.62
C ALA A 51 -8.47 23.23 -3.21
N ALA A 52 -9.63 22.71 -3.62
CA ALA A 52 -10.00 21.31 -3.41
C ALA A 52 -9.09 20.36 -4.21
N HIS A 53 -8.75 20.70 -5.45
CA HIS A 53 -7.82 19.94 -6.28
C HIS A 53 -6.40 19.91 -5.66
N ASP A 54 -5.91 21.05 -5.16
CA ASP A 54 -4.62 21.14 -4.49
C ASP A 54 -4.59 20.31 -3.19
N HIS A 55 -5.67 20.31 -2.41
CA HIS A 55 -5.76 19.52 -1.19
C HIS A 55 -5.81 18.00 -1.46
N ASP A 56 -6.48 17.57 -2.52
CA ASP A 56 -6.52 16.17 -2.94
C ASP A 56 -5.17 15.72 -3.53
N GLU A 57 -4.48 16.58 -4.29
CA GLU A 57 -3.13 16.30 -4.80
C GLU A 57 -2.07 16.27 -3.69
N GLU A 58 -2.10 17.18 -2.71
CA GLU A 58 -1.21 17.13 -1.55
C GLU A 58 -1.41 15.86 -0.72
N GLY A 59 -2.66 15.44 -0.50
CA GLY A 59 -2.99 14.19 0.16
C GLY A 59 -2.45 12.97 -0.59
N ALA A 60 -2.61 12.95 -1.92
CA ALA A 60 -2.08 11.90 -2.79
C ALA A 60 -0.54 11.86 -2.80
N MET A 61 0.13 13.02 -2.86
CA MET A 61 1.59 13.13 -2.78
C MET A 61 2.12 12.71 -1.41
N ALA A 62 1.45 13.07 -0.32
CA ALA A 62 1.82 12.67 1.03
C ALA A 62 1.69 11.14 1.25
N LEU A 63 0.64 10.53 0.70
CA LEU A 63 0.46 9.07 0.68
C LEU A 63 1.54 8.39 -0.16
N GLN A 64 1.90 8.96 -1.31
CA GLN A 64 2.92 8.44 -2.21
C GLN A 64 4.32 8.41 -1.57
N LEU A 65 4.71 9.52 -0.93
CA LEU A 65 5.97 9.62 -0.18
C LEU A 65 5.98 8.71 1.06
N GLY A 66 4.79 8.43 1.62
CA GLY A 66 4.59 7.62 2.82
C GLY A 66 4.87 6.13 2.64
N TYR A 67 4.63 5.54 1.46
CA TYR A 67 4.87 4.10 1.26
C TYR A 67 6.27 3.78 0.73
N GLN A 68 6.89 4.71 0.00
CA GLN A 68 8.22 4.51 -0.59
C GLN A 68 9.31 4.17 0.45
N ARG A 69 9.20 4.74 1.66
CA ARG A 69 10.08 4.38 2.79
C ARG A 69 10.00 2.90 3.18
N PHE A 70 8.82 2.29 3.08
CA PHE A 70 8.63 0.87 3.41
C PHE A 70 9.17 -0.03 2.31
N VAL A 71 9.15 0.41 1.05
CA VAL A 71 9.78 -0.30 -0.07
C VAL A 71 11.30 -0.39 0.12
N TYR A 72 11.96 0.72 0.47
CA TYR A 72 13.39 0.70 0.78
C TYR A 72 13.72 -0.15 2.01
N ALA A 73 12.91 -0.06 3.06
CA ALA A 73 13.06 -0.91 4.24
C ALA A 73 12.90 -2.41 3.89
N ALA A 74 11.97 -2.75 2.99
CA ALA A 74 11.77 -4.13 2.52
C ALA A 74 12.97 -4.66 1.73
N TYR A 75 13.59 -3.85 0.87
CA TYR A 75 14.83 -4.24 0.19
C TYR A 75 15.99 -4.46 1.17
N MET A 76 16.14 -3.60 2.18
CA MET A 76 17.16 -3.76 3.22
C MET A 76 16.92 -5.02 4.07
N ALA A 77 15.67 -5.26 4.48
CA ALA A 77 15.30 -6.47 5.20
C ALA A 77 15.52 -7.74 4.35
N GLY A 78 15.17 -7.68 3.06
CA GLY A 78 15.44 -8.75 2.10
C GLY A 78 16.93 -9.04 1.93
N ALA A 79 17.76 -7.99 1.83
CA ALA A 79 19.22 -8.13 1.77
C ALA A 79 19.78 -8.82 3.02
N MET A 80 19.30 -8.41 4.19
CA MET A 80 19.70 -8.99 5.48
C MET A 80 19.26 -10.45 5.61
N LEU A 81 18.05 -10.78 5.15
CA LEU A 81 17.54 -12.15 5.11
C LEU A 81 18.40 -13.01 4.19
N VAL A 82 18.69 -12.54 2.97
CA VAL A 82 19.54 -13.28 2.03
C VAL A 82 20.94 -13.50 2.62
N ALA A 83 21.56 -12.47 3.20
CA ALA A 83 22.85 -12.61 3.87
C ALA A 83 22.77 -13.63 5.02
N PHE A 84 21.73 -13.58 5.85
CA PHE A 84 21.51 -14.53 6.94
C PHE A 84 21.37 -15.98 6.43
N LEU A 85 20.58 -16.19 5.38
CA LEU A 85 20.41 -17.52 4.78
C LEU A 85 21.71 -18.04 4.18
N VAL A 86 22.45 -17.21 3.44
CA VAL A 86 23.74 -17.58 2.85
C VAL A 86 24.76 -17.92 3.95
N ALA A 87 24.82 -17.13 5.02
CA ALA A 87 25.68 -17.44 6.17
C ALA A 87 25.31 -18.77 6.83
N LYS A 88 24.01 -19.02 7.04
CA LYS A 88 23.55 -20.24 7.69
C LYS A 88 23.77 -21.48 6.84
N ILE A 89 23.47 -21.40 5.53
CA ILE A 89 23.72 -22.48 4.58
C ILE A 89 25.23 -22.71 4.43
N GLY A 90 26.04 -21.65 4.41
CA GLY A 90 27.50 -21.74 4.36
C GLY A 90 28.05 -22.50 5.56
N HIS A 91 27.62 -22.14 6.76
CA HIS A 91 28.03 -22.82 8.00
C HIS A 91 27.57 -24.29 8.03
N VAL A 92 26.31 -24.58 7.68
CA VAL A 92 25.79 -25.96 7.65
C VAL A 92 26.52 -26.79 6.59
N SER A 93 26.74 -26.25 5.40
CA SER A 93 27.47 -26.92 4.32
C SER A 93 28.90 -27.22 4.73
N TRP A 94 29.60 -26.28 5.37
CA TRP A 94 30.97 -26.49 5.84
C TRP A 94 31.04 -27.54 6.94
N TYR A 95 30.13 -27.48 7.93
CA TYR A 95 30.05 -28.49 8.98
C TYR A 95 29.78 -29.89 8.39
N ARG A 96 28.82 -30.01 7.47
CA ARG A 96 28.50 -31.26 6.77
C ARG A 96 29.69 -31.79 5.96
N LEU A 97 30.44 -30.91 5.30
CA LEU A 97 31.59 -31.29 4.49
C LEU A 97 32.80 -31.69 5.34
N GLY A 98 33.04 -31.01 6.46
CA GLY A 98 34.09 -31.35 7.42
C GLY A 98 33.87 -32.71 8.09
N GLN A 99 32.61 -33.11 8.32
CA GLN A 99 32.27 -34.46 8.79
C GLN A 99 32.57 -35.55 7.74
N TRP A 100 32.53 -35.21 6.44
CA TRP A 100 32.81 -36.14 5.35
C TRP A 100 34.29 -36.19 4.98
N LYS A 101 35.03 -35.08 5.12
CA LYS A 101 36.48 -35.01 4.85
C LYS A 101 37.17 -34.12 5.91
N PRO A 102 37.90 -34.73 6.87
CA PRO A 102 38.48 -34.00 8.02
C PRO A 102 39.55 -32.96 7.68
N GLU A 103 40.07 -32.93 6.45
CA GLU A 103 41.13 -32.00 6.03
C GLU A 103 40.65 -30.56 5.85
N PHE A 104 39.34 -30.32 5.77
CA PHE A 104 38.79 -28.97 5.60
C PHE A 104 38.84 -28.09 6.86
N GLY A 105 39.22 -28.66 8.01
CA GLY A 105 39.41 -27.93 9.27
C GLY A 105 38.13 -27.27 9.80
N GLU A 106 38.28 -26.45 10.83
CA GLU A 106 37.17 -25.71 11.43
C GLU A 106 36.63 -24.62 10.49
N PRO A 107 35.31 -24.32 10.55
CA PRO A 107 34.72 -23.25 9.75
C PRO A 107 35.40 -21.92 10.07
N LYS A 108 35.95 -21.25 9.06
CA LYS A 108 36.45 -19.89 9.19
C LYS A 108 35.27 -18.93 9.12
N ASP A 109 34.68 -18.65 10.28
CA ASP A 109 33.51 -17.79 10.44
C ASP A 109 33.69 -16.43 9.74
N GLU A 110 34.89 -15.85 9.80
CA GLU A 110 35.22 -14.59 9.14
C GLU A 110 34.95 -14.62 7.62
N ILE A 111 35.30 -15.72 6.93
CA ILE A 111 35.11 -15.84 5.49
C ILE A 111 33.63 -16.06 5.16
N VAL A 112 32.94 -16.87 5.96
CA VAL A 112 31.53 -17.20 5.71
C VAL A 112 30.65 -15.95 5.87
N TYR A 113 30.84 -15.17 6.93
CA TYR A 113 30.05 -13.95 7.15
C TYR A 113 30.37 -12.84 6.15
N THR A 114 31.65 -12.65 5.78
CA THR A 114 32.03 -11.63 4.79
C THR A 114 31.48 -11.95 3.41
N VAL A 115 31.62 -13.20 2.94
CA VAL A 115 31.06 -13.65 1.67
C VAL A 115 29.54 -13.54 1.69
N ALA A 116 28.87 -13.94 2.78
CA ALA A 116 27.43 -13.83 2.91
C ALA A 116 26.94 -12.37 2.87
N ALA A 117 27.65 -11.44 3.52
CA ALA A 117 27.32 -10.02 3.49
C ALA A 117 27.49 -9.44 2.08
N VAL A 118 28.58 -9.74 1.39
CA VAL A 118 28.83 -9.30 0.01
C VAL A 118 27.76 -9.82 -0.93
N VAL A 119 27.42 -11.11 -0.84
CA VAL A 119 26.36 -11.73 -1.66
C VAL A 119 25.01 -11.08 -1.38
N GLY A 120 24.66 -10.84 -0.11
CA GLY A 120 23.41 -10.17 0.26
C GLY A 120 23.29 -8.76 -0.34
N VAL A 121 24.36 -7.96 -0.27
CA VAL A 121 24.41 -6.62 -0.87
C VAL A 121 24.32 -6.68 -2.40
N LEU A 122 25.05 -7.58 -3.05
CA LEU A 122 25.01 -7.73 -4.50
C LEU A 122 23.61 -8.13 -5.00
N VAL A 123 22.95 -9.06 -4.31
CA VAL A 123 21.58 -9.47 -4.62
C VAL A 123 20.62 -8.30 -4.45
N ALA A 124 20.74 -7.54 -3.36
CA ALA A 124 19.91 -6.36 -3.13
C ALA A 124 20.08 -5.30 -4.23
N LEU A 125 21.33 -5.00 -4.61
CA LEU A 125 21.62 -4.06 -5.69
C LEU A 125 21.13 -4.55 -7.05
N TYR A 126 21.23 -5.85 -7.33
CA TYR A 126 20.73 -6.46 -8.56
C TYR A 126 19.21 -6.28 -8.68
N TYR A 127 18.46 -6.63 -7.62
CA TYR A 127 17.01 -6.48 -7.59
C TYR A 127 16.57 -5.02 -7.58
N TRP A 128 17.29 -4.13 -6.88
CA TRP A 128 17.03 -2.69 -6.92
C TRP A 128 17.21 -2.15 -8.33
N ARG A 129 18.25 -2.55 -9.07
CA ARG A 129 18.48 -2.02 -10.42
C ARG A 129 17.41 -2.43 -11.42
N LYS A 130 16.75 -3.58 -11.23
CA LYS A 130 15.71 -4.04 -12.15
C LYS A 130 14.45 -3.17 -12.03
N PRO A 131 14.02 -2.45 -13.10
CA PRO A 131 12.87 -1.54 -13.03
C PRO A 131 11.56 -2.30 -12.73
N SER A 132 11.37 -3.49 -13.33
CA SER A 132 10.19 -4.32 -13.07
C SER A 132 10.06 -4.74 -11.59
N ALA A 133 11.18 -4.96 -10.91
CA ALA A 133 11.16 -5.34 -9.49
C ALA A 133 10.76 -4.15 -8.60
N ARG A 134 11.24 -2.95 -8.94
CA ARG A 134 10.87 -1.71 -8.24
C ARG A 134 9.40 -1.37 -8.42
N GLN A 135 8.90 -1.48 -9.64
CA GLN A 135 7.49 -1.25 -9.95
C GLN A 135 6.60 -2.21 -9.16
N TYR A 136 6.89 -3.52 -9.20
CA TYR A 136 6.14 -4.52 -8.44
C TYR A 136 6.14 -4.23 -6.93
N ALA A 137 7.29 -3.84 -6.37
CA ALA A 137 7.38 -3.52 -4.94
C ALA A 137 6.54 -2.28 -4.58
N ASN A 138 6.47 -1.28 -5.46
CA ASN A 138 5.63 -0.11 -5.27
C ASN A 138 4.14 -0.46 -5.37
N GLU A 139 3.73 -1.27 -6.35
CA GLU A 139 2.34 -1.74 -6.51
C GLU A 139 1.89 -2.53 -5.26
N VAL A 140 2.73 -3.44 -4.75
CA VAL A 140 2.44 -4.18 -3.51
C VAL A 140 2.33 -3.22 -2.31
N ALA A 141 3.21 -2.22 -2.21
CA ALA A 141 3.15 -1.25 -1.12
C ALA A 141 1.87 -0.38 -1.18
N GLU A 142 1.44 -0.02 -2.38
CA GLU A 142 0.18 0.68 -2.62
C GLU A 142 -1.02 -0.17 -2.20
N GLU A 143 -1.08 -1.44 -2.62
CA GLU A 143 -2.14 -2.36 -2.22
C GLU A 143 -2.14 -2.64 -0.71
N LEU A 144 -0.97 -2.76 -0.09
CA LEU A 144 -0.86 -2.90 1.37
C LEU A 144 -1.31 -1.66 2.13
N SER A 145 -1.21 -0.47 1.54
CA SER A 145 -1.71 0.76 2.17
C SER A 145 -3.24 0.82 2.25
N LYS A 146 -3.92 0.07 1.38
CA LYS A 146 -5.38 -0.07 1.35
C LYS A 146 -5.89 -1.08 2.40
N VAL A 147 -5.00 -1.89 2.99
CA VAL A 147 -5.35 -2.88 4.01
C VAL A 147 -5.56 -2.20 5.36
N THR A 148 -6.80 -2.23 5.85
CA THR A 148 -7.12 -1.88 7.24
C THR A 148 -6.56 -2.95 8.18
N TRP A 149 -5.57 -2.55 9.00
CA TRP A 149 -5.07 -3.38 10.07
C TRP A 149 -5.94 -3.21 11.32
N PRO A 150 -6.38 -4.32 11.96
CA PRO A 150 -7.28 -4.25 13.09
C PRO A 150 -6.62 -3.52 14.25
N SER A 151 -7.39 -2.66 14.93
CA SER A 151 -6.89 -2.01 16.14
C SER A 151 -6.65 -3.04 17.24
N ARG A 152 -5.74 -2.76 18.19
CA ARG A 152 -5.48 -3.67 19.32
C ARG A 152 -6.79 -4.04 20.04
N LYS A 153 -7.72 -3.09 20.18
CA LYS A 153 -9.02 -3.30 20.82
C LYS A 153 -9.90 -4.28 20.04
N GLU A 154 -9.93 -4.20 18.72
CA GLU A 154 -10.66 -5.15 17.87
C GLU A 154 -10.10 -6.57 18.02
N VAL A 155 -8.77 -6.72 17.98
CA VAL A 155 -8.12 -8.03 18.16
C VAL A 155 -8.50 -8.65 19.50
N TRP A 156 -8.48 -7.86 20.58
CA TRP A 156 -8.88 -8.32 21.91
C TRP A 156 -10.35 -8.72 21.94
N ASN A 157 -11.25 -7.89 21.40
CA ASN A 157 -12.68 -8.17 21.38
C ASN A 157 -12.99 -9.46 20.59
N SER A 158 -12.41 -9.62 19.39
CA SER A 158 -12.59 -10.82 18.56
C SER A 158 -12.05 -12.07 19.26
N THR A 159 -10.88 -11.99 19.89
CA THR A 159 -10.29 -13.12 20.62
C THR A 159 -11.12 -13.49 21.84
N THR A 160 -11.66 -12.51 22.57
CA THR A 160 -12.54 -12.75 23.73
C THR A 160 -13.78 -13.54 23.32
N VAL A 161 -14.42 -13.18 22.21
CA VAL A 161 -15.59 -13.93 21.71
C VAL A 161 -15.21 -15.38 21.41
N VAL A 162 -14.08 -15.62 20.73
CA VAL A 162 -13.62 -16.98 20.42
C VAL A 162 -13.40 -17.78 21.71
N ILE A 163 -12.66 -17.23 22.68
CA ILE A 163 -12.40 -17.89 23.97
C ILE A 163 -13.71 -18.25 24.68
N LEU A 164 -14.66 -17.32 24.73
CA LEU A 164 -15.96 -17.57 25.36
C LEU A 164 -16.71 -18.68 24.64
N THR A 165 -16.82 -18.62 23.31
CA THR A 165 -17.52 -19.65 22.53
C THR A 165 -16.88 -21.04 22.67
N THR A 166 -15.53 -21.11 22.67
CA THR A 166 -14.82 -22.36 22.90
C THR A 166 -15.08 -22.89 24.31
N LEU A 167 -15.06 -22.04 25.34
CA LEU A 167 -15.35 -22.45 26.71
C LEU A 167 -16.79 -22.98 26.85
N PHE A 168 -17.76 -22.28 26.27
CA PHE A 168 -19.15 -22.74 26.22
C PHE A 168 -19.28 -24.10 25.53
N ALA A 169 -18.63 -24.29 24.37
CA ALA A 169 -18.63 -25.56 23.66
C ALA A 169 -17.98 -26.69 24.48
N THR A 170 -16.85 -26.42 25.15
CA THR A 170 -16.19 -27.38 26.04
C THR A 170 -17.10 -27.81 27.18
N VAL A 171 -17.77 -26.87 27.85
CA VAL A 171 -18.72 -27.19 28.93
C VAL A 171 -19.91 -27.99 28.40
N PHE A 172 -20.48 -27.58 27.27
CA PHE A 172 -21.58 -28.30 26.63
C PHE A 172 -21.21 -29.76 26.32
N PHE A 173 -20.07 -29.99 25.69
CA PHE A 173 -19.61 -31.35 25.39
C PHE A 173 -19.32 -32.16 26.64
N ALA A 174 -18.69 -31.57 27.66
CA ALA A 174 -18.45 -32.25 28.94
C ALA A 174 -19.76 -32.70 29.61
N LEU A 175 -20.80 -31.87 29.57
CA LEU A 175 -22.13 -32.23 30.07
C LEU A 175 -22.77 -33.34 29.25
N MET A 176 -22.63 -33.29 27.92
CA MET A 176 -23.15 -34.32 27.03
C MET A 176 -22.47 -35.67 27.26
N ASP A 177 -21.15 -35.69 27.43
CA ASP A 177 -20.40 -36.91 27.75
C ASP A 177 -20.86 -37.50 29.10
N GLN A 178 -21.08 -36.64 30.10
CA GLN A 178 -21.59 -37.07 31.40
C GLN A 178 -23.04 -37.58 31.32
N PHE A 179 -23.88 -36.95 30.50
CA PHE A 179 -25.23 -37.42 30.24
C PHE A 179 -25.23 -38.81 29.60
N TRP A 180 -24.44 -39.02 28.55
CA TRP A 180 -24.32 -40.32 27.91
C TRP A 180 -23.77 -41.38 28.85
N LYS A 181 -22.75 -41.05 29.65
CA LYS A 181 -22.24 -41.95 30.69
C LYS A 181 -23.36 -42.40 31.64
N TYR A 182 -24.16 -41.46 32.16
CA TYR A 182 -25.27 -41.77 33.07
C TYR A 182 -26.32 -42.68 32.41
N VAL A 183 -26.70 -42.38 31.16
CA VAL A 183 -27.67 -43.16 30.40
C VAL A 183 -27.16 -44.58 30.16
N THR A 184 -25.91 -44.70 29.71
CA THR A 184 -25.26 -45.98 29.39
C THR A 184 -25.06 -46.84 30.64
N ASP A 185 -24.60 -46.27 31.75
CA ASP A 185 -24.47 -46.97 33.03
C ASP A 185 -25.83 -47.53 33.49
N LYS A 186 -26.92 -46.77 33.32
CA LYS A 186 -28.26 -47.23 33.71
C LYS A 186 -28.77 -48.38 32.85
N ILE A 187 -28.42 -48.42 31.57
CA ILE A 187 -28.83 -49.46 30.62
C ILE A 187 -28.04 -50.76 30.83
N TYR A 188 -26.72 -50.68 31.01
CA TYR A 188 -25.89 -51.88 31.21
C TYR A 188 -25.86 -52.39 32.65
N SER A 189 -26.34 -51.60 33.61
CA SER A 189 -26.52 -52.00 35.02
C SER A 189 -27.83 -52.77 35.27
N PHE A 190 -28.71 -52.90 34.28
CA PHE A 190 -29.92 -53.73 34.32
C PHE A 190 -29.62 -55.16 33.89
#